data_AF-A0AAU6DQV2-F1
#
_entry.id   AF-A0AAU6DQV2-F1
#
_cell.length_a   1.000
_cell.length_b   1.000
_cell.length_c   1.000
_cell.angle_alpha   90.00
_cell.angle_beta   90.00
_cell.angle_gamma   90.00
#
_symmetry.space_group_name_H-M   'P 1'
#
loop_
_entity.id
_entity.type
_entity.pdbx_description
1 polymer ?
#
loop_
_entity_poly.entity_id
_entity_poly.type
_entity_poly.pdbx_seq_one_letter_code
_entity_poly.pdbx_strand_id
1 'polypeptide(L)'
;MARADQRVKGGLYLRGLLLDGRRKSMQPMAGRLGMDHQQLQQFMTSSTWPVDTVRARLARRAVAVVRPQVWVVDDTGFPKDGTSSPGVARQYSGTLGKVGNCQIGVSVHAASDAASCPLSWRLFLPGSWDGSEAAGRRARCRVPESEHHRPKWQLALDMLDELATVGLRPAVLVADAGYGANADFRHGLEDCGLAYALQVKGEMAAHAETVAERDAWVAKQTTPPARGT
;
A
#
# COMPACT_ATOMS: atom_id res chain seq x y z
N MET A 1 0.74 -15.56 16.83
CA MET A 1 -0.25 -16.61 16.52
C MET A 1 -0.47 -17.46 17.77
N ALA A 2 -1.72 -17.60 18.21
CA ALA A 2 -2.06 -18.27 19.47
C ALA A 2 -2.03 -19.80 19.37
N ARG A 3 -2.55 -20.38 18.28
CA ARG A 3 -2.67 -21.85 18.10
C ARG A 3 -1.39 -22.48 17.54
N ALA A 4 -1.03 -23.66 18.04
CA ALA A 4 0.15 -24.39 17.60
C ALA A 4 0.07 -24.78 16.11
N ASP A 5 -1.08 -25.27 15.68
CA ASP A 5 -1.31 -25.66 14.28
C ASP A 5 -1.10 -24.48 13.31
N GLN A 6 -1.60 -23.28 13.65
CA GLN A 6 -1.36 -22.07 12.84
C GLN A 6 0.13 -21.73 12.70
N ARG A 7 0.92 -21.90 13.77
CA ARG A 7 2.37 -21.67 13.71
C ARG A 7 3.05 -22.70 12.81
N VAL A 8 2.64 -23.96 12.91
CA VAL A 8 3.15 -25.04 12.06
C VAL A 8 2.82 -24.77 10.59
N LYS A 9 1.55 -24.50 10.26
CA LYS A 9 1.13 -24.20 8.87
C LYS A 9 1.76 -22.93 8.33
N GLY A 10 1.90 -21.89 9.15
CA GLY A 10 2.62 -20.68 8.77
C GLY A 10 4.10 -20.93 8.47
N GLY A 11 4.77 -21.74 9.29
CA GLY A 11 6.15 -22.17 9.04
C GLY A 11 6.29 -22.96 7.73
N LEU A 12 5.35 -23.88 7.47
CA LEU A 12 5.31 -24.64 6.21
C LEU A 12 5.08 -23.74 5.00
N TYR A 13 4.15 -22.78 5.10
CA TYR A 13 3.89 -21.84 4.02
C TYR A 13 5.12 -20.99 3.69
N LEU A 14 5.79 -20.42 4.70
CA LEU A 14 7.03 -19.66 4.53
C LEU A 14 8.15 -20.53 3.93
N ARG A 15 8.32 -21.76 4.42
CA ARG A 15 9.29 -22.71 3.84
C ARG A 15 8.95 -22.99 2.38
N GLY A 16 7.69 -23.20 2.03
CA GLY A 16 7.24 -23.41 0.65
C GLY A 16 7.58 -22.25 -0.28
N LEU A 17 7.51 -21.01 0.23
CA LEU A 17 7.92 -19.81 -0.52
C LEU A 17 9.44 -19.73 -0.71
N LEU A 18 10.22 -20.17 0.28
CA LEU A 18 11.69 -20.11 0.24
C LEU A 18 12.35 -21.27 -0.51
N LEU A 19 11.69 -22.43 -0.61
CA LEU A 19 12.20 -23.59 -1.35
C LEU A 19 12.30 -23.31 -2.85
N ASP A 20 13.31 -23.89 -3.49
CA ASP A 20 13.54 -23.74 -4.93
C ASP A 20 12.35 -24.16 -5.79
N GLY A 21 12.19 -23.46 -6.90
CA GLY A 21 11.19 -23.75 -7.92
C GLY A 21 10.48 -22.51 -8.43
N ARG A 22 10.25 -22.45 -9.75
CA ARG A 22 9.72 -21.27 -10.44
C ARG A 22 8.30 -20.90 -9.99
N ARG A 23 7.41 -21.88 -9.78
CA ARG A 23 6.01 -21.65 -9.39
C ARG A 23 5.85 -21.67 -7.87
N LYS A 24 5.33 -20.58 -7.31
CA LYS A 24 5.06 -20.39 -5.86
C LYS A 24 3.57 -20.46 -5.50
N SER A 25 2.74 -21.07 -6.36
CA SER A 25 1.35 -21.39 -6.01
C SER A 25 1.28 -22.53 -4.98
N MET A 26 0.15 -22.63 -4.27
CA MET A 26 -0.02 -23.57 -3.15
C MET A 26 0.24 -25.02 -3.53
N GLN A 27 -0.24 -25.47 -4.70
CA GLN A 27 -0.09 -26.87 -5.13
C GLN A 27 1.37 -27.26 -5.40
N PRO A 28 2.17 -26.52 -6.21
CA PRO A 28 3.62 -26.75 -6.32
C PRO A 28 4.37 -26.66 -5.00
N MET A 29 4.00 -25.72 -4.11
CA MET A 29 4.62 -25.62 -2.78
C MET A 29 4.35 -26.87 -1.94
N ALA A 30 3.10 -27.32 -1.91
CA ALA A 30 2.68 -28.48 -1.15
C ALA A 30 3.34 -29.77 -1.65
N GLY A 31 3.48 -29.92 -2.97
CA GLY A 31 4.22 -31.05 -3.56
C GLY A 31 5.67 -31.13 -3.09
N ARG A 32 6.38 -29.99 -3.03
CA ARG A 32 7.76 -29.93 -2.51
C ARG A 32 7.85 -30.16 -1.00
N LEU A 33 6.80 -29.82 -0.26
CA LEU A 33 6.70 -30.00 1.17
C LEU A 33 6.18 -31.39 1.59
N GLY A 34 5.75 -32.23 0.63
CA GLY A 34 5.15 -33.53 0.90
C GLY A 34 3.83 -33.45 1.68
N MET A 35 3.02 -32.44 1.42
CA MET A 35 1.77 -32.19 2.14
C MET A 35 0.59 -31.92 1.20
N ASP A 36 -0.62 -31.92 1.75
CA ASP A 36 -1.80 -31.50 1.00
C ASP A 36 -1.87 -29.96 0.90
N HIS A 37 -2.00 -29.48 -0.34
CA HIS A 37 -2.17 -28.06 -0.66
C HIS A 37 -3.39 -27.41 0.00
N GLN A 38 -4.45 -28.18 0.30
CA GLN A 38 -5.62 -27.65 1.00
C GLN A 38 -5.26 -27.09 2.38
N GLN A 39 -4.23 -27.63 3.03
CA GLN A 39 -3.76 -27.13 4.32
C GLN A 39 -3.10 -25.75 4.18
N LEU A 40 -2.34 -25.52 3.10
CA LEU A 40 -1.78 -24.20 2.81
C LEU A 40 -2.87 -23.19 2.40
N GLN A 41 -3.87 -23.67 1.65
CA GLN A 41 -5.02 -22.85 1.26
C GLN A 41 -5.82 -22.41 2.48
N GLN A 42 -6.24 -23.35 3.34
CA GLN A 42 -6.98 -23.05 4.56
C GLN A 42 -6.20 -22.12 5.50
N PHE A 43 -4.88 -22.28 5.60
CA PHE A 43 -4.04 -21.37 6.36
C PHE A 43 -4.12 -19.93 5.83
N MET A 44 -4.03 -19.73 4.52
CA MET A 44 -4.04 -18.40 3.91
C MET A 44 -5.44 -17.78 3.81
N THR A 45 -6.50 -18.57 3.64
CA THR A 45 -7.84 -18.04 3.31
C THR A 45 -8.83 -18.05 4.46
N SER A 46 -8.68 -18.97 5.42
CA SER A 46 -9.75 -19.29 6.38
C SER A 46 -9.28 -19.32 7.83
N SER A 47 -7.98 -19.51 8.07
CA SER A 47 -7.44 -19.50 9.42
C SER A 47 -7.46 -18.08 10.00
N THR A 48 -8.00 -17.93 11.20
CA THR A 48 -8.04 -16.65 11.90
C THR A 48 -6.71 -16.42 12.62
N TRP A 49 -5.88 -15.51 12.12
CA TRP A 49 -4.67 -15.07 12.81
C TRP A 49 -4.62 -13.55 12.90
N PRO A 50 -4.10 -12.99 14.00
CA PRO A 50 -4.10 -11.55 14.22
C PRO A 50 -3.05 -10.89 13.31
N VAL A 51 -3.48 -10.51 12.11
CA VAL A 51 -2.61 -9.98 11.05
C VAL A 51 -1.84 -8.77 11.56
N ASP A 52 -2.49 -7.85 12.26
CA ASP A 52 -1.84 -6.63 12.77
C ASP A 52 -0.78 -6.95 13.83
N THR A 53 -1.05 -7.88 14.75
CA THR A 53 -0.04 -8.33 15.72
C THR A 53 1.15 -8.99 15.03
N VAL A 54 0.91 -9.78 13.97
CA VAL A 54 1.99 -10.43 13.20
C VAL A 54 2.79 -9.38 12.43
N ARG A 55 2.14 -8.45 11.74
CA ARG A 55 2.76 -7.35 11.01
C ARG A 55 3.62 -6.48 11.93
N ALA A 56 3.10 -6.08 13.08
CA ALA A 56 3.86 -5.32 14.08
C ALA A 56 5.11 -6.06 14.59
N ARG A 57 5.03 -7.39 14.81
CA ARG A 57 6.21 -8.20 15.19
C ARG A 57 7.23 -8.29 14.06
N LEU A 58 6.78 -8.47 12.82
CA LEU A 58 7.64 -8.48 11.65
C LEU A 58 8.32 -7.13 11.44
N ALA A 59 7.58 -6.02 11.58
CA ALA A 59 8.13 -4.66 11.48
C ALA A 59 9.24 -4.42 12.52
N ARG A 60 9.03 -4.77 13.79
CA ARG A 60 10.07 -4.67 14.83
C ARG A 60 11.31 -5.49 14.48
N ARG A 61 11.13 -6.71 13.98
CA ARG A 61 12.24 -7.57 13.56
C ARG A 61 12.97 -7.00 12.35
N ALA A 62 12.24 -6.48 11.36
CA ALA A 62 12.79 -5.87 10.16
C ALA A 62 13.64 -4.64 10.53
N VAL A 63 13.13 -3.73 11.36
CA VAL A 63 13.90 -2.56 11.84
C VAL A 63 15.17 -3.00 12.55
N ALA A 64 15.11 -4.00 13.44
CA ALA A 64 16.29 -4.48 14.16
C ALA A 64 17.36 -5.12 13.25
N VAL A 65 16.95 -5.78 12.16
CA VAL A 65 17.87 -6.44 11.22
C VAL A 65 18.42 -5.46 10.19
N VAL A 66 17.55 -4.65 9.57
CA VAL A 66 17.91 -3.68 8.53
C VAL A 66 18.68 -2.50 9.11
N ARG A 67 18.35 -2.08 10.34
CA ARG A 67 18.87 -0.85 10.97
C ARG A 67 18.75 0.36 10.02
N PRO A 68 17.51 0.69 9.61
CA PRO A 68 17.28 1.61 8.51
C PRO A 68 17.73 3.04 8.83
N GLN A 69 18.37 3.70 7.87
CA GLN A 69 18.61 5.14 7.91
C GLN A 69 17.36 5.93 7.49
N VAL A 70 16.54 5.36 6.60
CA VAL A 70 15.34 6.00 6.08
C VAL A 70 14.18 5.01 6.05
N TRP A 71 12.95 5.52 6.11
CA TRP A 71 11.79 4.76 5.65
C TRP A 71 11.32 5.27 4.30
N VAL A 72 10.85 4.36 3.44
CA VAL A 72 10.40 4.66 2.09
C VAL A 72 8.91 4.38 1.97
N VAL A 73 8.13 5.32 1.44
CA VAL A 73 6.76 5.07 0.97
C VAL A 73 6.79 4.86 -0.53
N ASP A 74 6.21 3.75 -0.99
CA ASP A 74 6.14 3.43 -2.41
C ASP A 74 4.91 2.56 -2.75
N ASP A 75 4.52 2.61 -4.02
CA ASP A 75 3.45 1.82 -4.63
C ASP A 75 4.01 0.73 -5.53
N THR A 76 3.64 -0.52 -5.26
CA THR A 76 3.96 -1.64 -6.15
C THR A 76 2.73 -2.09 -6.94
N GLY A 77 2.88 -2.19 -8.26
CA GLY A 77 1.84 -2.70 -9.14
C GLY A 77 1.96 -4.19 -9.42
N PHE A 78 0.87 -4.93 -9.27
CA PHE A 78 0.78 -6.36 -9.53
C PHE A 78 -0.14 -6.61 -10.75
N PRO A 79 0.41 -6.94 -11.93
CA PRO A 79 -0.38 -7.17 -13.14
C PRO A 79 -1.40 -8.29 -12.95
N LYS A 80 -2.57 -8.14 -13.58
CA LYS A 80 -3.67 -9.11 -13.54
C LYS A 80 -4.36 -9.21 -14.90
N ASP A 81 -4.76 -10.42 -15.25
CA ASP A 81 -5.49 -10.68 -16.51
C ASP A 81 -7.02 -10.74 -16.33
N GLY A 82 -7.52 -10.75 -15.09
CA GLY A 82 -8.95 -10.85 -14.78
C GLY A 82 -9.50 -9.74 -13.89
N THR A 83 -10.81 -9.80 -13.61
CA THR A 83 -11.56 -8.80 -12.81
C THR A 83 -11.93 -9.29 -11.41
N SER A 84 -11.63 -10.54 -11.08
CA SER A 84 -12.05 -11.21 -9.83
C SER A 84 -10.98 -11.19 -8.73
N SER A 85 -10.05 -10.24 -8.76
CA SER A 85 -9.07 -10.02 -7.69
C SER A 85 -9.41 -8.73 -6.95
N PRO A 86 -9.40 -8.70 -5.59
CA PRO A 86 -9.65 -7.48 -4.81
C PRO A 86 -8.84 -6.28 -5.32
N GLY A 87 -9.42 -5.10 -5.47
CA GLY A 87 -8.69 -3.89 -5.89
C GLY A 87 -8.14 -3.90 -7.33
N VAL A 88 -8.43 -4.92 -8.15
CA VAL A 88 -7.98 -4.93 -9.55
C VAL A 88 -8.75 -3.91 -10.37
N ALA A 89 -8.01 -3.08 -11.13
CA ALA A 89 -8.58 -2.12 -12.07
C ALA A 89 -7.55 -1.73 -13.14
N ARG A 90 -8.03 -1.05 -14.20
CA ARG A 90 -7.19 -0.35 -15.16
C ARG A 90 -6.67 0.94 -14.52
N GLN A 91 -5.40 0.96 -14.14
CA GLN A 91 -4.74 2.10 -13.49
C GLN A 91 -3.26 2.16 -13.87
N TYR A 92 -2.63 3.31 -13.69
CA TYR A 92 -1.20 3.44 -13.91
C TYR A 92 -0.44 2.57 -12.91
N SER A 93 0.47 1.74 -13.42
CA SER A 93 1.37 0.92 -12.61
C SER A 93 2.80 1.28 -12.99
N GLY A 94 3.57 1.77 -12.02
CA GLY A 94 5.00 2.06 -12.21
C GLY A 94 5.76 0.82 -12.67
N THR A 95 5.45 -0.36 -12.10
CA THR A 95 6.03 -1.65 -12.49
C THR A 95 5.76 -2.02 -13.95
N LEU A 96 4.61 -1.63 -14.50
CA LEU A 96 4.26 -1.86 -15.92
C LEU A 96 4.71 -0.72 -16.84
N GLY A 97 5.08 0.45 -16.29
CA GLY A 97 5.37 1.67 -17.03
C GLY A 97 4.17 2.24 -17.81
N LYS A 98 2.95 1.73 -17.58
CA LYS A 98 1.75 2.08 -18.34
C LYS A 98 0.48 1.87 -17.54
N VAL A 99 -0.64 2.36 -18.08
CA VAL A 99 -1.97 1.98 -17.60
C VAL A 99 -2.21 0.50 -17.93
N GLY A 100 -2.34 -0.29 -16.88
CA GLY A 100 -2.43 -1.75 -16.88
C GLY A 100 -3.63 -2.22 -16.06
N ASN A 101 -4.17 -3.41 -16.37
CA ASN A 101 -5.06 -4.05 -15.41
C ASN A 101 -4.18 -4.63 -14.29
N CYS A 102 -4.30 -4.08 -13.09
CA CYS A 102 -3.41 -4.44 -11.97
C CYS A 102 -4.05 -4.14 -10.62
N GLN A 103 -3.51 -4.77 -9.58
CA GLN A 103 -3.67 -4.35 -8.19
C GLN A 103 -2.52 -3.42 -7.83
N ILE A 104 -2.74 -2.48 -6.91
CA ILE A 104 -1.68 -1.65 -6.35
C ILE A 104 -1.57 -1.93 -4.85
N GLY A 105 -0.36 -2.21 -4.37
CA GLY A 105 -0.04 -2.25 -2.95
C GLY A 105 0.74 -1.00 -2.56
N VAL A 106 0.23 -0.26 -1.58
CA VAL A 106 0.96 0.84 -0.93
C VAL A 106 1.77 0.24 0.21
N SER A 107 3.01 0.66 0.39
CA SER A 107 3.91 0.07 1.38
C SER A 107 4.82 1.07 2.05
N VAL A 108 5.17 0.78 3.31
CA VAL A 108 6.21 1.48 4.07
C VAL A 108 7.37 0.50 4.25
N HIS A 109 8.57 0.87 3.81
CA HIS A 109 9.76 0.05 3.87
C HIS A 109 10.79 0.65 4.81
N ALA A 110 11.47 -0.19 5.59
CA ALA A 110 12.75 0.14 6.21
C ALA A 110 13.84 -0.02 5.17
N ALA A 111 14.67 1.00 4.97
CA ALA A 111 15.77 0.96 4.01
C ALA A 111 17.11 1.39 4.62
N SER A 112 18.14 0.68 4.18
CA SER A 112 19.55 0.96 4.41
C SER A 112 20.37 0.68 3.17
N ASP A 113 21.64 1.08 3.17
CA ASP A 113 22.56 0.76 2.08
C ASP A 113 22.72 -0.74 1.82
N ALA A 114 22.45 -1.58 2.84
CA ALA A 114 22.62 -3.03 2.75
C ALA A 114 21.32 -3.79 2.42
N ALA A 115 20.15 -3.22 2.75
CA ALA A 115 18.88 -3.94 2.65
C ALA A 115 17.66 -3.01 2.68
N SER A 116 16.57 -3.47 2.07
CA SER A 116 15.22 -2.90 2.22
C SER A 116 14.22 -4.00 2.59
N CYS A 117 13.29 -3.69 3.50
CA CYS A 117 12.27 -4.62 3.96
C CYS A 117 10.93 -3.92 4.27
N PRO A 118 9.78 -4.44 3.82
CA PRO A 118 8.48 -3.85 4.14
C PRO A 118 8.16 -3.97 5.63
N LEU A 119 7.77 -2.84 6.23
CA LEU A 119 7.28 -2.74 7.61
C LEU A 119 5.76 -2.85 7.68
N SER A 120 5.08 -2.27 6.70
CA SER A 120 3.63 -2.33 6.54
C SER A 120 3.24 -2.24 5.08
N TRP A 121 2.07 -2.74 4.75
CA TRP A 121 1.49 -2.65 3.41
C TRP A 121 -0.03 -2.65 3.46
N ARG A 122 -0.65 -2.06 2.45
CA ARG A 122 -2.10 -2.04 2.22
C ARG A 122 -2.38 -2.27 0.75
N LEU A 123 -3.44 -3.02 0.48
CA LEU A 123 -4.00 -3.09 -0.86
C LEU A 123 -4.80 -1.81 -1.10
N PHE A 124 -4.49 -1.08 -2.16
CA PHE A 124 -5.29 0.06 -2.59
C PHE A 124 -6.54 -0.44 -3.30
N LEU A 125 -7.71 0.02 -2.83
CA LEU A 125 -8.99 -0.14 -3.51
C LEU A 125 -9.27 1.13 -4.31
N PRO A 126 -9.28 1.08 -5.66
CA PRO A 126 -9.71 2.22 -6.48
C PRO A 126 -11.19 2.58 -6.23
N GLY A 127 -11.60 3.82 -6.48
CA GLY A 127 -13.01 4.24 -6.30
C GLY A 127 -14.03 3.39 -7.06
N SER A 128 -13.63 2.73 -8.15
CA SER A 128 -14.47 1.75 -8.88
C SER A 128 -14.76 0.45 -8.10
N TRP A 129 -14.19 0.30 -6.90
CA TRP A 129 -14.49 -0.77 -5.94
C TRP A 129 -15.46 -0.34 -4.84
N ASP A 130 -16.02 0.87 -4.92
CA ASP A 130 -17.08 1.34 -4.04
C ASP A 130 -18.40 1.58 -4.77
N GLY A 131 -19.45 1.85 -3.99
CA GLY A 131 -20.80 2.04 -4.49
C GLY A 131 -21.57 0.72 -4.68
N SER A 132 -22.87 0.86 -4.89
CA SER A 132 -23.81 -0.27 -5.04
C SER A 132 -23.47 -1.17 -6.22
N GLU A 133 -22.97 -0.60 -7.33
CA GLU A 133 -22.56 -1.36 -8.52
C GLU A 133 -21.38 -2.31 -8.25
N ALA A 134 -20.49 -1.94 -7.31
CA ALA A 134 -19.35 -2.77 -6.95
C ALA A 134 -19.69 -3.87 -5.92
N ALA A 135 -20.86 -3.81 -5.26
CA ALA A 135 -21.22 -4.68 -4.14
C ALA A 135 -21.11 -6.18 -4.50
N GLY A 136 -21.63 -6.58 -5.66
CA GLY A 136 -21.54 -7.97 -6.13
C GLY A 136 -20.09 -8.43 -6.36
N ARG A 137 -19.22 -7.55 -6.89
CA ARG A 137 -17.80 -7.86 -7.09
C ARG A 137 -17.05 -7.93 -5.75
N ARG A 138 -17.31 -7.00 -4.83
CA ARG A 138 -16.74 -6.96 -3.46
C ARG A 138 -17.06 -8.25 -2.71
N ALA A 139 -18.32 -8.67 -2.72
CA ALA A 139 -18.78 -9.90 -2.07
C ALA A 139 -18.07 -11.15 -2.61
N ARG A 140 -18.00 -11.30 -3.95
CA ARG A 140 -17.28 -12.44 -4.59
C ARG A 140 -15.80 -12.47 -4.23
N CYS A 141 -15.18 -11.30 -4.09
CA CYS A 141 -13.76 -11.17 -3.76
C CYS A 141 -13.49 -11.16 -2.25
N ARG A 142 -14.53 -11.28 -1.41
CA ARG A 142 -14.46 -11.23 0.05
C ARG A 142 -13.74 -9.99 0.58
N VAL A 143 -13.98 -8.84 -0.04
CA VAL A 143 -13.49 -7.55 0.48
C VAL A 143 -14.25 -7.27 1.78
N PRO A 144 -13.57 -6.99 2.91
CA PRO A 144 -14.25 -6.65 4.15
C PRO A 144 -15.10 -5.39 4.01
N GLU A 145 -16.23 -5.33 4.72
CA GLU A 145 -17.14 -4.17 4.64
C GLU A 145 -16.46 -2.87 5.10
N SER A 146 -15.53 -2.95 6.05
CA SER A 146 -14.75 -1.79 6.52
C SER A 146 -13.74 -1.26 5.51
N GLU A 147 -13.45 -1.99 4.43
CA GLU A 147 -12.43 -1.60 3.45
C GLU A 147 -13.05 -0.89 2.26
N HIS A 148 -12.88 0.43 2.22
CA HIS A 148 -13.33 1.30 1.13
C HIS A 148 -12.14 2.00 0.46
N HIS A 149 -12.42 2.66 -0.66
CA HIS A 149 -11.47 3.54 -1.30
C HIS A 149 -10.98 4.59 -0.32
N ARG A 150 -9.66 4.66 -0.21
CA ARG A 150 -8.93 5.75 0.43
C ARG A 150 -7.82 6.18 -0.53
N PRO A 151 -7.56 7.48 -0.69
CA PRO A 151 -6.37 7.96 -1.35
C PRO A 151 -5.11 7.28 -0.79
N LYS A 152 -4.14 7.00 -1.66
CA LYS A 152 -2.93 6.25 -1.28
C LYS A 152 -2.12 6.95 -0.19
N TRP A 153 -2.09 8.29 -0.21
CA TRP A 153 -1.43 9.09 0.81
C TRP A 153 -2.05 8.88 2.21
N GLN A 154 -3.37 8.71 2.30
CA GLN A 154 -4.03 8.38 3.58
C GLN A 154 -3.63 6.99 4.05
N LEU A 155 -3.59 6.01 3.15
CA LEU A 155 -3.11 4.67 3.50
C LEU A 155 -1.67 4.69 4.03
N ALA A 156 -0.81 5.54 3.47
CA ALA A 156 0.56 5.71 3.94
C ALA A 156 0.59 6.33 5.35
N LEU A 157 -0.14 7.41 5.61
CA LEU A 157 -0.23 8.04 6.93
C LEU A 157 -0.81 7.08 7.98
N ASP A 158 -1.91 6.39 7.67
CA ASP A 158 -2.52 5.37 8.55
C ASP A 158 -1.48 4.29 8.94
N MET A 159 -0.68 3.82 7.97
CA MET A 159 0.37 2.85 8.25
C MET A 159 1.51 3.42 9.11
N LEU A 160 1.86 4.69 8.93
CA LEU A 160 2.85 5.38 9.76
C LEU A 160 2.34 5.53 11.20
N ASP A 161 1.08 5.90 11.39
CA ASP A 161 0.41 6.00 12.69
C ASP A 161 0.29 4.64 13.39
N GLU A 162 0.00 3.58 12.66
CA GLU A 162 0.01 2.23 13.22
C GLU A 162 1.40 1.77 13.67
N LEU A 163 2.42 1.95 12.83
CA LEU A 163 3.83 1.67 13.18
C LEU A 163 4.26 2.49 14.39
N ALA A 164 3.73 3.70 14.47
CA ALA A 164 3.93 4.61 15.55
C ALA A 164 3.40 4.10 16.89
N THR A 165 2.19 3.51 16.92
CA THR A 165 1.59 2.92 18.14
C THR A 165 2.43 1.79 18.74
N VAL A 166 3.27 1.14 17.92
CA VAL A 166 4.13 0.03 18.35
C VAL A 166 5.56 0.46 18.68
N GLY A 167 5.81 1.78 18.71
CA GLY A 167 7.08 2.40 19.09
C GLY A 167 8.09 2.49 17.95
N LEU A 168 7.66 2.36 16.70
CA LEU A 168 8.54 2.48 15.53
C LEU A 168 8.34 3.85 14.88
N ARG A 169 9.43 4.57 14.62
CA ARG A 169 9.44 5.82 13.86
C ARG A 169 10.68 5.85 12.95
N PRO A 170 10.58 6.48 11.76
CA PRO A 170 11.76 6.77 10.96
C PRO A 170 12.56 7.93 11.53
N ALA A 171 13.87 7.98 11.21
CA ALA A 171 14.64 9.21 11.34
C ALA A 171 14.27 10.22 10.24
N VAL A 172 14.06 9.73 9.02
CA VAL A 172 13.56 10.50 7.88
C VAL A 172 12.69 9.60 6.99
N LEU A 173 11.59 10.15 6.49
CA LEU A 173 10.74 9.51 5.49
C LEU A 173 11.10 10.01 4.08
N VAL A 174 11.16 9.11 3.12
CA VAL A 174 11.34 9.46 1.70
C VAL A 174 10.25 8.86 0.83
N ALA A 175 9.86 9.58 -0.22
CA ALA A 175 8.90 9.09 -1.21
C ALA A 175 9.10 9.81 -2.56
N ASP A 176 8.54 9.21 -3.62
CA ASP A 176 8.61 9.74 -4.98
C ASP A 176 7.66 10.94 -5.22
N ALA A 177 7.65 11.47 -6.44
CA ALA A 177 6.82 12.60 -6.82
C ALA A 177 5.31 12.31 -6.83
N GLY A 178 4.89 11.05 -6.81
CA GLY A 178 3.48 10.68 -6.62
C GLY A 178 2.97 11.07 -5.23
N TYR A 179 3.85 10.99 -4.24
CA TYR A 179 3.58 11.43 -2.87
C TYR A 179 4.05 12.85 -2.60
N GLY A 180 5.26 13.21 -3.03
CA GLY A 180 5.85 14.50 -2.73
C GLY A 180 5.15 15.68 -3.38
N ALA A 181 4.43 15.47 -4.49
CA ALA A 181 3.59 16.52 -5.07
C ALA A 181 2.25 16.74 -4.33
N ASN A 182 1.87 15.87 -3.40
CA ASN A 182 0.62 15.94 -2.66
C ASN A 182 0.76 16.81 -1.41
N ALA A 183 0.02 17.92 -1.33
CA ALA A 183 0.07 18.84 -0.20
C ALA A 183 -0.49 18.23 1.09
N ASP A 184 -1.61 17.50 1.01
CA ASP A 184 -2.23 16.84 2.16
C ASP A 184 -1.29 15.80 2.78
N PHE A 185 -0.53 15.09 1.94
CA PHE A 185 0.47 14.15 2.42
C PHE A 185 1.59 14.87 3.20
N ARG A 186 2.10 15.99 2.66
CA ARG A 186 3.15 16.78 3.34
C ARG A 186 2.66 17.33 4.68
N HIS A 187 1.50 17.96 4.71
CA HIS A 187 0.91 18.45 5.96
C HIS A 187 0.68 17.31 6.96
N GLY A 188 0.18 16.15 6.51
CA GLY A 188 0.03 14.99 7.38
C GLY A 188 1.36 14.50 7.99
N LEU A 189 2.47 14.57 7.24
CA LEU A 189 3.79 14.25 7.79
C LEU A 189 4.26 15.28 8.83
N GLU A 190 3.98 16.57 8.61
CA GLU A 190 4.28 17.65 9.54
C GLU A 190 3.47 17.49 10.84
N ASP A 191 2.17 17.20 10.74
CA ASP A 191 1.29 16.91 11.87
C ASP A 191 1.77 15.71 12.69
N CYS A 192 2.30 14.67 12.02
CA CYS A 192 2.93 13.52 12.66
C CYS A 192 4.33 13.82 13.24
N GLY A 193 4.88 15.02 13.03
CA GLY A 193 6.22 15.43 13.46
C GLY A 193 7.36 14.67 12.78
N LEU A 194 7.15 14.23 11.53
CA LEU A 194 8.12 13.42 10.78
C LEU A 194 9.00 14.28 9.88
N ALA A 195 10.31 14.16 10.03
CA ALA A 195 11.24 14.70 9.04
C ALA A 195 11.11 13.93 7.72
N TYR A 196 11.13 14.63 6.59
CA TYR A 196 11.00 14.01 5.28
C TYR A 196 11.87 14.63 4.20
N ALA A 197 12.16 13.84 3.16
CA ALA A 197 12.69 14.29 1.89
C ALA A 197 11.89 13.65 0.76
N LEU A 198 11.07 14.45 0.07
CA LEU A 198 10.18 13.96 -0.98
C LEU A 198 10.61 14.52 -2.33
N GLN A 199 10.54 13.69 -3.37
CA GLN A 199 10.70 14.18 -4.72
C GLN A 199 9.49 15.03 -5.11
N VAL A 200 9.72 16.15 -5.78
CA VAL A 200 8.65 16.99 -6.37
C VAL A 200 8.77 17.03 -7.88
N LYS A 201 7.69 17.38 -8.57
CA LYS A 201 7.76 17.64 -10.02
C LYS A 201 8.44 18.98 -10.25
N GLY A 202 9.22 19.10 -11.33
CA GLY A 202 9.96 20.33 -11.66
C GLY A 202 9.08 21.56 -11.93
N GLU A 203 7.78 21.37 -12.15
CA GLU A 203 6.77 22.40 -12.36
C GLU A 203 6.13 22.92 -11.06
N MET A 204 6.48 22.33 -9.91
CA MET A 204 5.96 22.77 -8.61
C MET A 204 6.57 24.12 -8.20
N ALA A 205 5.73 25.11 -7.96
CA ALA A 205 6.16 26.38 -7.38
C ALA A 205 6.47 26.19 -5.88
N ALA A 206 7.60 26.72 -5.44
CA ALA A 206 7.95 26.86 -4.04
C ALA A 206 7.96 28.34 -3.68
N HIS A 207 7.27 28.69 -2.60
CA HIS A 207 7.21 30.04 -2.08
C HIS A 207 7.99 30.13 -0.78
N ALA A 208 8.64 31.27 -0.54
CA ALA A 208 9.22 31.55 0.77
C ALA A 208 8.10 31.70 1.81
N GLU A 209 8.39 31.39 3.06
CA GLU A 209 7.45 31.46 4.21
C GLU A 209 6.77 32.83 4.36
N THR A 210 7.37 33.88 3.80
CA THR A 210 6.88 35.26 3.82
C THR A 210 5.88 35.61 2.71
N VAL A 211 5.52 34.68 1.83
CA VAL A 211 4.55 34.96 0.75
C VAL A 211 3.13 34.84 1.29
N ALA A 212 2.40 35.95 1.29
CA ALA A 212 0.97 35.95 1.60
C ALA A 212 0.22 35.02 0.64
N GLU A 213 -0.61 34.13 1.17
CA GLU A 213 -1.54 33.31 0.38
C GLU A 213 -2.31 34.23 -0.56
N ARG A 214 -2.18 34.01 -1.86
CA ARG A 214 -3.06 34.68 -2.82
C ARG A 214 -4.43 34.03 -2.72
N ASP A 215 -5.45 34.84 -2.48
CA ASP A 215 -6.85 34.42 -2.53
C ASP A 215 -7.10 33.54 -3.77
N ALA A 216 -7.90 32.49 -3.57
CA ALA A 216 -8.25 31.53 -4.61
C ALA A 216 -8.66 32.25 -5.90
N TRP A 217 -8.00 31.89 -7.01
CA TRP A 217 -8.29 32.46 -8.33
C TRP A 217 -9.77 32.24 -8.68
N VAL A 218 -10.54 33.33 -8.74
CA VAL A 218 -11.92 33.33 -9.24
C VAL A 218 -11.88 33.49 -10.76
N ALA A 219 -12.23 32.43 -11.49
CA ALA A 219 -12.41 32.50 -12.94
C ALA A 219 -13.45 33.59 -13.28
N LYS A 220 -13.08 34.58 -14.11
CA LYS A 220 -14.06 35.48 -14.71
C LYS A 220 -14.98 34.66 -15.62
N GLN A 221 -16.23 34.49 -15.22
CA GLN A 221 -17.28 33.99 -16.11
C GLN A 221 -17.51 35.02 -17.23
N THR A 222 -17.00 34.73 -18.43
CA THR A 222 -17.41 35.44 -19.64
C THR A 222 -18.71 34.81 -20.15
N THR A 223 -19.83 35.50 -19.95
CA THR A 223 -21.12 35.17 -20.57
C THR A 223 -21.00 35.31 -22.10
N PRO A 224 -21.40 34.32 -22.91
CA PRO A 224 -21.39 34.46 -24.37
C PRO A 224 -22.44 35.50 -24.82
N PRO A 225 -22.19 36.28 -25.88
CA PRO A 225 -23.18 37.22 -26.39
C PRO A 225 -24.41 36.47 -26.93
N ALA A 226 -25.59 36.95 -26.53
CA ALA A 226 -26.87 36.46 -27.03
C ALA A 226 -26.97 36.68 -28.55
N ARG A 227 -27.29 35.63 -29.30
CA ARG A 227 -27.70 35.77 -30.70
C ARG A 227 -29.12 36.30 -30.71
N GLY A 228 -29.29 37.51 -31.24
CA GLY A 228 -30.59 38.09 -31.55
C GLY A 228 -31.30 37.32 -32.66
N THR A 229 -32.63 37.33 -32.53
CA THR A 229 -33.73 36.87 -33.41
C THR A 229 -33.41 36.50 -34.85
#